data_AF-A0A1V3U296-F1
#
_entry.id   AF-A0A1V3U296-F1
#
_cell.length_a   1.000
_cell.length_b   1.000
_cell.length_c   1.000
_cell.angle_alpha   90.00
_cell.angle_beta   90.00
_cell.angle_gamma   90.00
#
_symmetry.space_group_name_H-M   'P 1'
#
loop_
_entity.id
_entity.type
_entity.pdbx_description
1 polymer ?
#
loop_
_entity_poly.entity_id
_entity_poly.type
_entity_poly.pdbx_seq_one_letter_code
_entity_poly.pdbx_strand_id
1 'polypeptide(L)' 'MEKQNKITVSKEYIPPHLEVDIIEMESGIAAQSANLSPGDVNSPNTPQVEDWNNGGSLGGKDFDL' A
#
# COMPACT_ATOMS: atom_id res chain seq x y z
N MET A 1 -37.02 -44.90 0.43
CA MET A 1 -35.81 -44.55 1.21
C MET A 1 -35.84 -43.04 1.42
N GLU A 2 -36.09 -42.58 2.64
CA GLU A 2 -36.09 -41.15 2.97
C GLU A 2 -34.67 -40.59 2.85
N LYS A 3 -34.53 -39.46 2.13
CA LYS A 3 -33.26 -38.73 2.07
C LYS A 3 -33.10 -37.96 3.37
N GLN A 4 -32.08 -38.28 4.16
CA GLN A 4 -31.74 -37.49 5.33
C GLN A 4 -31.23 -36.10 4.91
N ASN A 5 -31.82 -35.06 5.51
CA ASN A 5 -31.47 -33.67 5.27
C ASN A 5 -30.30 -33.29 6.18
N LYS A 6 -29.07 -33.29 5.63
CA LYS A 6 -27.85 -32.98 6.40
C LYS A 6 -27.72 -31.46 6.56
N ILE A 7 -27.92 -30.97 7.78
CA ILE A 7 -27.70 -29.56 8.12
C ILE A 7 -26.19 -29.33 8.27
N THR A 8 -25.61 -28.50 7.41
CA THR A 8 -24.21 -28.10 7.48
C THR A 8 -24.12 -26.77 8.22
N VAL A 9 -23.50 -26.75 9.40
CA VAL A 9 -23.22 -25.52 10.13
C VAL A 9 -21.91 -24.94 9.59
N SER A 10 -22.00 -23.79 8.92
CA SER A 10 -20.81 -23.05 8.48
C SER A 10 -20.12 -22.42 9.68
N LYS A 11 -18.79 -22.50 9.74
CA LYS A 11 -18.02 -21.71 10.69
C LYS A 11 -17.97 -20.27 10.21
N GLU A 12 -17.99 -19.33 11.16
CA GLU A 12 -17.78 -17.92 10.87
C GLU A 12 -16.32 -17.69 10.47
N TYR A 13 -16.11 -16.87 9.44
CA TYR A 13 -14.78 -16.50 8.98
C TYR A 13 -14.23 -15.39 9.87
N ILE A 14 -12.99 -15.55 10.35
CA ILE A 14 -12.27 -14.54 11.11
C ILE A 14 -11.14 -14.03 10.21
N PRO A 15 -11.18 -12.76 9.76
CA PRO A 15 -10.09 -12.20 8.96
C PRO A 15 -8.82 -12.04 9.80
N PRO A 16 -7.63 -12.22 9.21
CA PRO A 16 -6.39 -11.83 9.87
C PRO A 16 -6.36 -10.30 10.05
N HIS A 17 -5.82 -9.86 11.19
CA HIS A 17 -5.55 -8.46 11.46
C HIS A 17 -4.04 -8.26 11.59
N LEU A 18 -3.50 -7.21 10.97
CA LEU A 18 -2.10 -6.82 11.05
C LEU A 18 -2.05 -5.36 11.47
N GLU A 19 -1.30 -5.09 12.54
CA GLU A 19 -0.99 -3.76 13.04
C GLU A 19 0.55 -3.62 13.09
N VAL A 20 1.06 -2.44 12.77
CA VAL A 20 2.51 -2.16 12.73
C VAL A 20 2.79 -1.03 13.71
N ASP A 21 3.47 -1.36 14.81
CA ASP A 21 3.77 -0.39 15.88
C ASP A 21 5.06 0.38 15.64
N ILE A 22 6.11 -0.31 15.17
CA ILE A 22 7.46 0.23 15.00
C ILE A 22 8.09 -0.39 13.74
N ILE A 23 8.81 0.42 12.97
CA ILE A 23 9.62 -0.02 11.83
C ILE A 23 11.09 0.19 12.19
N GLU A 24 11.86 -0.88 12.15
CA GLU A 24 13.31 -0.87 12.40
C GLU A 24 14.05 -1.47 11.20
N MET A 25 15.29 -1.03 10.98
CA MET A 25 16.16 -1.55 9.93
C MET A 25 16.89 -2.80 10.47
N GLU A 26 16.66 -3.97 9.87
CA GLU A 26 17.37 -5.20 10.26
C GLU A 26 18.76 -5.30 9.61
N SER A 27 19.64 -6.09 10.23
CA SER A 27 20.91 -6.53 9.62
C SER A 27 20.86 -8.05 9.37
N GLY A 28 20.01 -8.44 8.42
CA GLY A 28 19.82 -9.81 7.96
C GLY A 28 20.34 -10.04 6.54
N ILE A 29 20.28 -11.28 6.04
CA ILE A 29 20.68 -11.63 4.66
C ILE A 29 19.85 -10.86 3.62
N ALA A 30 18.58 -10.56 3.95
CA ALA A 30 17.68 -9.75 3.11
C ALA A 30 17.90 -8.23 3.27
N ALA A 31 18.64 -7.76 4.27
CA ALA A 31 18.84 -6.33 4.50
C ALA A 31 19.58 -5.61 3.36
N GLN A 32 20.34 -6.36 2.55
CA GLN A 32 21.03 -5.85 1.36
C GLN A 32 20.36 -6.27 0.04
N SER A 33 19.20 -6.93 0.06
CA SER A 33 18.57 -7.43 -1.16
C SER A 33 17.87 -6.35 -1.98
N ALA A 34 17.71 -5.14 -1.43
CA ALA A 34 17.15 -3.99 -2.13
C ALA A 34 17.99 -2.75 -1.83
N ASN A 35 18.24 -1.94 -2.86
CA ASN A 35 18.83 -0.62 -2.72
C ASN A 35 17.73 0.42 -2.92
N LEU A 36 17.39 1.17 -1.87
CA LEU A 36 16.39 2.23 -1.92
C LEU A 36 17.08 3.59 -2.00
N SER A 37 16.97 4.24 -3.15
CA SER A 37 17.37 5.63 -3.35
C SER A 37 16.10 6.47 -3.37
N PRO A 38 15.77 7.22 -2.30
CA PRO A 38 14.57 8.06 -2.27
C PRO A 38 14.62 9.21 -3.28
N GLY A 39 15.80 9.54 -3.81
CA GLY A 39 16.03 10.59 -4.78
C GLY A 39 16.31 10.13 -6.21
N ASP A 40 16.56 11.09 -7.11
CA ASP A 40 16.95 10.84 -8.50
C ASP A 40 18.43 10.39 -8.63
N VAL A 41 18.85 10.03 -9.85
CA VAL A 41 20.21 9.53 -10.13
C VAL A 41 21.34 10.51 -9.77
N ASN A 42 21.07 11.82 -9.75
CA ASN A 42 22.00 12.89 -9.42
C ASN A 42 21.88 13.35 -7.96
N SER A 43 20.75 13.07 -7.29
CA SER A 43 20.50 13.44 -5.89
C SER A 43 19.86 12.28 -5.11
N PRO A 44 20.54 11.12 -5.01
CA PRO A 44 19.91 9.87 -4.54
C PRO A 44 19.43 9.90 -3.09
N ASN A 45 20.02 10.77 -2.27
CA ASN A 45 19.70 10.90 -0.84
C ASN A 45 18.71 12.03 -0.54
N THR A 46 18.24 12.76 -1.55
CA THR A 46 17.22 13.80 -1.39
C THR A 46 15.92 13.22 -1.91
N PRO A 47 14.91 12.95 -1.05
CA PRO A 47 13.62 12.45 -1.50
C PRO A 47 13.11 13.31 -2.66
N GLN A 48 12.83 12.69 -3.81
CA GLN A 48 12.13 13.39 -4.87
C GLN A 48 10.75 13.72 -4.32
N VAL A 49 10.46 15.00 -4.15
CA VAL A 49 9.10 15.47 -3.95
C VAL A 49 8.49 15.60 -5.34
N GLU A 50 8.11 14.47 -5.91
CA GLU A 50 7.11 14.47 -6.99
C GLU A 50 5.81 14.90 -6.31
N ASP A 51 5.41 16.15 -6.52
CA ASP A 51 4.24 16.75 -5.91
C ASP A 51 3.05 15.78 -6.03
N TRP A 52 2.62 15.17 -4.92
CA TRP A 52 1.54 14.17 -4.95
C TRP A 52 0.20 14.79 -5.39
N ASN A 53 0.18 16.11 -5.57
CA ASN A 53 -0.78 16.89 -6.33
C ASN A 53 -0.11 18.12 -6.94
N ASN A 54 0.04 18.20 -8.26
CA ASN A 54 -0.43 19.44 -8.90
C ASN A 54 -1.61 19.14 -9.81
N GLY A 55 -2.68 18.67 -9.19
CA GLY A 55 -4.02 18.76 -9.74
C GLY A 55 -4.37 20.24 -9.93
N GLY A 56 -3.96 20.78 -11.08
CA GLY A 56 -4.53 21.99 -11.66
C GLY A 56 -3.60 23.19 -11.72
N SER A 57 -2.72 23.22 -12.73
CA SER A 57 -2.86 24.37 -13.63
C SER A 57 -4.25 24.23 -14.28
N LEU A 58 -5.28 24.77 -13.63
CA LEU A 58 -6.44 25.26 -14.36
C LEU A 58 -5.92 26.47 -15.14
N GLY A 59 -5.13 26.20 -16.18
CA GLY A 59 -4.76 27.20 -17.17
C GLY A 59 -6.04 27.86 -17.59
N GLY A 60 -6.13 29.19 -17.40
CA GLY A 60 -7.34 29.97 -17.48
C GLY A 60 -8.25 29.53 -18.62
N LYS A 61 -9.28 28.75 -18.26
CA LYS A 61 -10.38 28.34 -19.12
C LYS A 61 -11.60 28.19 -18.22
N ASP A 62 -12.20 29.35 -17.95
CA ASP A 62 -13.61 29.62 -18.17
C ASP A 62 -14.49 28.39 -17.94
N PHE A 63 -14.85 28.13 -16.69
CA PHE A 63 -16.00 27.30 -16.38
C PHE A 63 -17.23 28.21 -16.44
N ASP A 64 -17.88 28.24 -17.60
CA ASP A 64 -19.23 28.77 -17.69
C ASP A 64 -20.16 27.90 -16.82
N LEU A 65 -20.86 28.57 -15.91
CA LEU A 65 -21.79 28.03 -14.90
C LEU A 65 -23.00 27.33 -15.51
#